data_AF-E2NN39-F1
#
_entry.id   AF-E2NN39-F1
#
_cell.length_a   1.000
_cell.length_b   1.000
_cell.length_c   1.000
_cell.angle_alpha   90.00
_cell.angle_beta   90.00
_cell.angle_gamma   90.00
#
_symmetry.space_group_name_H-M   'P 1'
#
loop_
_entity.id
_entity.type
_entity.pdbx_description
1 polymer ?
#
loop_
_entity_poly.entity_id
_entity_poly.type
_entity_poly.pdbx_seq_one_letter_code
_entity_poly.pdbx_strand_id
1 'polypeptide(L)'
;SRIFKQSHLDKTHEFYKKYGGKTIIIARFVPLVRTFAPFVAGMGKMHYYYFMVYNLIGGAAWVALFCYAGYFFGDLPIVQENLKLLIVAIIVISILPAIIEVIRAKMKSKKTEII
;
A
#
# COMPACT_ATOMS: atom_id res chain seq x y z
N SER A 1 34.70 -1.36 -16.05
CA SER A 1 34.13 -0.07 -16.53
C SER A 1 34.08 0.90 -15.36
N ARG A 2 35.01 1.85 -15.35
CA ARG A 2 35.33 2.78 -14.26
C ARG A 2 34.42 4.02 -14.27
N ILE A 3 33.19 3.97 -13.79
CA ILE A 3 32.41 5.18 -13.42
C ILE A 3 31.38 4.81 -12.34
N PHE A 4 31.79 4.61 -11.09
CA PHE A 4 30.86 4.50 -9.96
C PHE A 4 31.32 5.45 -8.87
N LYS A 5 30.90 6.72 -9.00
CA LYS A 5 31.19 7.79 -8.04
C LYS A 5 30.63 7.41 -6.66
N GLN A 6 31.53 7.17 -5.72
CA GLN A 6 31.21 6.81 -4.34
C GLN A 6 30.37 7.86 -3.60
N SER A 7 30.37 9.13 -4.02
CA SER A 7 29.63 10.22 -3.32
C SER A 7 28.10 10.14 -3.41
N HIS A 8 27.55 9.28 -4.27
CA HIS A 8 26.10 9.01 -4.32
C HIS A 8 25.69 7.91 -3.34
N LEU A 9 26.63 7.07 -2.88
CA LEU A 9 26.36 6.00 -1.92
C LEU A 9 26.13 6.54 -0.51
N ASP A 10 26.85 7.60 -0.11
CA ASP A 10 26.75 8.15 1.25
C ASP A 10 25.42 8.87 1.51
N LYS A 11 24.89 9.60 0.51
CA LYS A 11 23.57 10.23 0.60
C LYS A 11 22.43 9.21 0.62
N THR A 12 22.56 8.10 -0.12
CA THR A 12 21.61 6.99 -0.08
C THR A 12 21.68 6.26 1.27
N HIS A 13 22.88 6.12 1.85
CA HIS A 13 23.06 5.53 3.17
C HIS A 13 22.40 6.36 4.27
N GLU A 14 22.55 7.70 4.24
CA GLU A 14 21.87 8.59 5.20
C GLU A 14 20.34 8.63 5.04
N PHE A 15 19.82 8.62 3.81
CA PHE A 15 18.37 8.60 3.57
C PHE A 15 17.74 7.29 4.07
N TYR A 16 18.46 6.17 3.92
CA TYR A 16 18.09 4.89 4.52
C TYR A 16 18.18 4.88 6.04
N LYS A 17 19.26 5.45 6.59
CA LYS A 17 19.49 5.57 8.03
C LYS A 17 18.41 6.41 8.70
N LYS A 18 17.83 7.39 8.00
CA LYS A 18 16.86 8.34 8.54
C LYS A 18 15.40 7.92 8.37
N TYR A 19 15.01 7.28 7.26
CA TYR A 19 13.59 6.99 6.98
C TYR A 19 13.27 5.61 6.34
N GLY A 20 14.26 4.85 5.86
CA GLY A 20 14.03 3.73 4.93
C GLY A 20 13.10 2.61 5.42
N GLY A 21 13.24 2.16 6.66
CA GLY A 21 12.44 1.05 7.20
C GLY A 21 11.01 1.43 7.60
N LYS A 22 10.83 2.59 8.23
CA LYS A 22 9.52 3.06 8.71
C LYS A 22 8.58 3.38 7.54
N THR A 23 9.12 3.89 6.43
CA THR A 23 8.34 4.19 5.23
C THR A 23 7.72 2.94 4.61
N ILE A 24 8.37 1.76 4.70
CA ILE A 24 7.80 0.50 4.18
C ILE A 24 6.58 0.08 5.00
N ILE A 25 6.66 0.24 6.32
CA ILE A 25 5.52 -0.05 7.21
C ILE A 25 4.37 0.91 6.88
N ILE A 26 4.62 2.22 6.81
CA ILE A 26 3.60 3.24 6.51
C ILE A 26 3.00 3.03 5.11
N ALA A 27 3.81 2.61 4.13
CA ALA A 27 3.35 2.34 2.78
C ALA A 27 2.24 1.27 2.73
N ARG A 28 2.21 0.32 3.67
CA ARG A 28 1.10 -0.64 3.76
C ARG A 28 -0.22 0.00 4.14
N PHE A 29 -0.20 1.14 4.84
CA PHE A 29 -1.39 1.88 5.26
C PHE A 29 -1.94 2.84 4.21
N VAL A 30 -1.18 3.14 3.17
CA VAL A 30 -1.61 4.04 2.09
C VAL A 30 -1.60 3.28 0.76
N PRO A 31 -2.77 2.94 0.18
CA PRO A 31 -2.87 2.09 -1.01
C PRO A 31 -2.03 2.57 -2.21
N LEU A 32 -1.94 3.89 -2.42
CA LEU A 32 -1.10 4.47 -3.47
C LEU A 32 0.40 4.27 -3.19
N VAL A 33 0.83 4.43 -1.94
CA VAL A 33 2.26 4.34 -1.59
C VAL A 33 2.73 2.88 -1.63
N ARG A 34 1.85 1.92 -1.36
CA ARG A 34 2.17 0.48 -1.37
C ARG A 34 2.68 0.00 -2.74
N THR A 35 2.18 0.56 -3.84
CA THR A 35 2.62 0.18 -5.21
C THR A 35 3.99 0.77 -5.54
N PHE A 36 4.32 1.92 -4.95
CA PHE A 36 5.64 2.56 -5.09
C PHE A 36 6.69 2.04 -4.08
N ALA A 37 6.28 1.39 -2.99
CA ALA A 37 7.16 0.84 -1.98
C ALA A 37 8.31 -0.05 -2.52
N PRO A 38 8.07 -1.03 -3.42
CA PRO A 38 9.16 -1.84 -3.99
C PRO A 38 10.12 -1.01 -4.88
N PHE A 39 9.62 0.01 -5.57
CA PHE A 39 10.44 0.91 -6.37
C PHE A 39 11.34 1.81 -5.50
N VAL A 40 10.79 2.37 -4.42
CA VAL A 40 11.54 3.18 -3.45
C VAL A 40 12.59 2.33 -2.73
N ALA A 41 12.26 1.06 -2.43
CA ALA A 41 13.20 0.10 -1.87
C ALA A 41 14.38 -0.19 -2.83
N GLY A 42 14.08 -0.41 -4.11
CA GLY A 42 15.07 -0.70 -5.15
C GLY A 42 15.97 0.50 -5.49
N MET A 43 15.40 1.68 -5.72
CA MET A 43 16.16 2.93 -5.95
C MET A 43 17.05 3.28 -4.75
N GLY A 44 16.63 2.85 -3.57
CA GLY A 44 17.30 3.03 -2.31
C GLY A 44 18.54 2.18 -2.04
N LYS A 45 18.85 1.18 -2.89
CA LYS A 45 19.87 0.16 -2.58
C LYS A 45 19.71 -0.47 -1.18
N MET A 46 18.47 -0.71 -0.74
CA MET A 46 18.23 -1.42 0.51
C MET A 46 18.77 -2.83 0.43
N HIS A 47 19.44 -3.30 1.48
CA HIS A 47 19.76 -4.71 1.59
C HIS A 47 18.45 -5.50 1.72
N TYR A 48 18.24 -6.47 0.83
CA TYR A 48 16.98 -7.22 0.66
C TYR A 48 16.43 -7.79 1.97
N TYR A 49 17.32 -8.22 2.87
CA TYR A 49 16.96 -8.69 4.21
C TYR A 49 16.15 -7.67 5.02
N TYR A 50 16.60 -6.41 5.08
CA TYR A 50 15.88 -5.38 5.84
C TYR A 50 14.52 -5.08 5.20
N PHE A 51 14.45 -5.01 3.87
CA PHE A 51 13.18 -4.84 3.16
C PHE A 51 12.18 -5.93 3.57
N MET A 52 12.64 -7.19 3.56
CA MET A 52 11.80 -8.33 3.91
C MET A 52 11.32 -8.26 5.37
N VAL A 53 12.21 -7.94 6.31
CA VAL A 53 11.85 -7.81 7.74
C VAL A 53 10.82 -6.69 7.96
N TYR A 54 11.05 -5.48 7.42
CA TYR A 54 10.08 -4.38 7.58
C TYR A 54 8.76 -4.66 6.86
N ASN A 55 8.80 -5.34 5.72
CA ASN A 55 7.60 -5.74 5.00
C ASN A 55 6.79 -6.80 5.77
N LEU A 56 7.47 -7.77 6.41
CA LEU A 56 6.84 -8.76 7.27
C LEU A 56 6.24 -8.12 8.52
N ILE A 57 6.97 -7.25 9.21
CA ILE A 57 6.47 -6.53 10.39
C ILE A 57 5.26 -5.67 10.03
N GLY A 58 5.36 -4.86 8.96
CA GLY A 58 4.24 -4.05 8.49
C GLY A 58 3.05 -4.91 8.07
N GLY A 59 3.29 -6.09 7.50
CA GLY A 59 2.24 -7.03 7.14
C GLY A 59 1.56 -7.68 8.33
N ALA A 60 2.33 -8.13 9.32
CA ALA A 60 1.80 -8.66 10.56
C ALA A 60 0.98 -7.60 11.30
N ALA A 61 1.48 -6.37 11.40
CA ALA A 61 0.75 -5.26 12.01
C ALA A 61 -0.55 -4.94 11.26
N TRP A 62 -0.52 -4.96 9.92
CA TRP A 62 -1.71 -4.75 9.09
C TRP A 62 -2.76 -5.85 9.31
N VAL A 63 -2.36 -7.12 9.23
CA VAL A 63 -3.26 -8.25 9.46
C VAL A 63 -3.84 -8.20 10.86
N ALA A 64 -3.00 -7.98 11.87
CA ALA A 64 -3.45 -7.83 13.25
C ALA A 64 -4.48 -6.70 13.38
N LEU A 65 -4.22 -5.52 12.80
CA LEU A 65 -5.15 -4.40 12.83
C LEU A 65 -6.53 -4.77 12.27
N PHE A 66 -6.59 -5.39 11.08
CA PHE A 66 -7.87 -5.77 10.47
C PHE A 66 -8.55 -6.93 11.20
N CYS A 67 -7.79 -7.90 11.71
CA CYS A 67 -8.33 -8.98 12.52
C CYS A 67 -8.94 -8.46 13.83
N TYR A 68 -8.24 -7.60 14.55
CA TYR A 68 -8.76 -6.98 15.78
C TYR A 68 -9.94 -6.05 15.47
N ALA A 69 -9.85 -5.23 14.43
CA ALA A 69 -10.97 -4.39 14.02
C ALA A 69 -12.22 -5.23 13.70
N GLY A 70 -12.06 -6.33 12.95
CA GLY A 70 -13.14 -7.27 12.66
C GLY A 70 -13.66 -7.98 13.90
N TYR A 71 -12.80 -8.35 14.85
CA TYR A 71 -13.19 -8.97 16.12
C TYR A 71 -14.04 -8.01 16.97
N PHE A 72 -13.61 -6.77 17.15
CA PHE A 72 -14.37 -5.76 17.90
C PHE A 72 -15.67 -5.34 17.18
N PHE A 73 -15.64 -5.21 15.85
CA PHE A 73 -16.84 -4.89 15.08
C PHE A 73 -17.83 -6.06 15.01
N GLY A 74 -17.35 -7.30 15.00
CA GLY A 74 -18.18 -8.50 14.91
C GLY A 74 -19.01 -8.78 16.16
N ASP A 75 -18.60 -8.24 17.31
CA ASP A 75 -19.33 -8.38 18.57
C ASP A 75 -20.49 -7.38 18.70
N LEU A 76 -20.61 -6.41 17.77
CA LEU A 76 -21.72 -5.46 17.77
C LEU A 76 -23.02 -6.15 17.34
N PRO A 77 -24.13 -6.01 18.10
CA PRO A 77 -25.42 -6.64 17.78
C PRO A 77 -25.94 -6.28 16.38
N ILE A 78 -25.74 -5.03 15.98
CA ILE A 78 -26.09 -4.52 14.64
C ILE A 78 -25.40 -5.31 13.53
N VAL A 79 -24.14 -5.72 13.75
CA VAL A 79 -23.37 -6.49 12.78
C VAL A 79 -23.86 -7.93 12.72
N GLN A 80 -24.14 -8.57 13.86
CA GLN A 80 -24.62 -9.95 13.91
C GLN A 80 -26.00 -10.11 13.27
N GLU A 81 -26.92 -9.18 13.56
CA GLU A 81 -28.27 -9.18 12.97
C GLU A 81 -28.26 -8.86 11.47
N ASN A 82 -27.23 -8.13 10.99
CA ASN A 82 -27.15 -7.67 9.61
C ASN A 82 -25.88 -8.15 8.88
N LEU A 83 -25.34 -9.33 9.23
CA LEU A 83 -24.12 -9.88 8.63
C LEU A 83 -24.17 -9.90 7.11
N LYS A 84 -25.32 -10.29 6.54
CA LYS A 84 -25.53 -10.31 5.09
C LYS A 84 -25.40 -8.92 4.48
N LEU A 85 -25.95 -7.89 5.14
CA LEU A 85 -25.87 -6.51 4.67
C LEU A 85 -24.44 -5.96 4.79
N LEU A 86 -23.71 -6.31 5.86
CA LEU A 86 -22.30 -5.98 6.01
C LEU A 86 -21.44 -6.59 4.89
N ILE A 87 -21.62 -7.88 4.60
CA ILE A 87 -20.89 -8.56 3.52
C ILE A 87 -21.16 -7.89 2.17
N VAL A 88 -22.43 -7.60 1.87
CA VAL A 88 -22.81 -6.89 0.63
C VAL A 88 -22.17 -5.51 0.58
N ALA A 89 -22.18 -4.75 1.68
CA ALA A 89 -21.54 -3.44 1.75
C ALA A 89 -20.03 -3.51 1.48
N ILE A 90 -19.32 -4.49 2.06
CA ILE A 90 -17.88 -4.71 1.82
C ILE A 90 -17.62 -5.00 0.34
N ILE A 91 -18.42 -5.87 -0.28
CA ILE A 91 -18.30 -6.19 -1.71
C ILE A 91 -18.48 -4.93 -2.56
N VAL A 92 -19.54 -4.17 -2.31
CA VAL A 92 -19.84 -2.93 -3.05
C VAL A 92 -18.70 -1.92 -2.91
N ILE A 93 -18.21 -1.69 -1.69
CA ILE A 93 -17.09 -0.78 -1.42
C ILE A 93 -15.80 -1.25 -2.11
N SER A 94 -15.52 -2.55 -2.16
CA SER A 94 -14.32 -3.09 -2.80
C SER A 94 -14.35 -2.94 -4.33
N ILE A 95 -15.54 -3.02 -4.95
CA ILE A 95 -15.69 -2.95 -6.41
C ILE A 95 -15.79 -1.49 -6.89
N LEU A 96 -16.34 -0.60 -6.05
CA LEU A 96 -16.49 0.84 -6.32
C LEU A 96 -15.26 1.52 -6.93
N PRO A 97 -14.04 1.42 -6.36
CA PRO A 97 -12.86 2.08 -6.93
C PRO A 97 -12.51 1.55 -8.32
N ALA A 98 -12.67 0.24 -8.58
CA ALA A 98 -12.45 -0.34 -9.90
C ALA A 98 -13.46 0.19 -10.94
N ILE A 99 -14.74 0.31 -10.57
CA ILE A 99 -15.77 0.90 -11.44
C ILE A 99 -15.43 2.35 -11.75
N ILE A 100 -15.05 3.14 -10.74
CA ILE A 100 -14.69 4.55 -10.91
C ILE A 100 -13.49 4.69 -11.85
N GLU A 101 -12.46 3.86 -11.70
CA GLU A 101 -11.28 3.86 -12.59
C GLU A 101 -11.66 3.52 -14.04
N VAL A 102 -12.51 2.52 -14.27
CA VAL A 102 -12.99 2.14 -15.61
C VAL A 102 -13.82 3.25 -16.26
N ILE A 103 -14.74 3.88 -15.52
CA ILE A 103 -15.54 5.00 -16.02
C ILE A 103 -14.62 6.19 -16.36
N ARG A 104 -13.69 6.54 -15.47
CA ARG A 104 -12.71 7.60 -15.70
C ARG A 104 -11.83 7.32 -16.92
N ALA A 105 -11.39 6.07 -17.11
CA ALA A 105 -10.58 5.68 -18.26
C ALA A 105 -11.37 5.81 -19.58
N LYS A 106 -12.64 5.35 -19.61
CA LYS A 106 -13.52 5.50 -20.78
C LYS A 106 -13.82 6.96 -21.11
N MET A 107 -14.06 7.81 -20.11
CA MET A 107 -14.29 9.24 -20.30
C MET A 107 -13.03 9.97 -20.80
N LYS A 108 -11.84 9.56 -20.34
CA LYS A 108 -10.56 10.14 -20.78
C LYS A 108 -10.24 9.76 -22.23
N SER A 109 -10.51 8.51 -22.63
CA SER A 109 -10.35 8.04 -24.01
C SER A 109 -11.24 8.81 -25.00
N LYS A 110 -12.48 9.11 -24.63
CA LYS A 110 -13.41 9.89 -25.47
C LYS A 110 -12.99 11.35 -25.65
N LYS A 111 -12.15 11.89 -24.75
CA LYS A 111 -11.63 13.27 -24.84
C LYS A 111 -10.40 13.38 -25.75
N THR A 112 -9.69 12.28 -26.01
CA THR A 112 -8.50 12.27 -26.89
C THR A 112 -8.86 12.06 -28.36
N GLU A 113 -10.01 11.46 -28.69
CA GLU A 113 -10.49 11.36 -30.08
C GLU A 113 -11.14 12.65 -30.63
N ILE A 114 -11.41 13.65 -29.78
CA ILE A 114 -12.13 14.88 -30.15
C ILE A 114 -11.18 16.11 -30.24
N ILE A 115 -9.89 15.96 -29.96
CA ILE A 115 -8.88 17.05 -30.06
C ILE A 115 -7.94 16.76 -31.23
#